data_AF-A0A2E7BGP1-F1
#
_entry.id   AF-A0A2E7BGP1-F1
#
_cell.length_a   1.000
_cell.length_b   1.000
_cell.length_c   1.000
_cell.angle_alpha   90.00
_cell.angle_beta   90.00
_cell.angle_gamma   90.00
#
_symmetry.space_group_name_H-M   'P 1'
#
loop_
_entity.id
_entity.type
_entity.pdbx_description
1 polymer ?
#
loop_
_entity_poly.entity_id
_entity_poly.type
_entity_poly.pdbx_seq_one_letter_code
_entity_poly.pdbx_strand_id
1 'polypeptide(L)'
;MIGLQIVHYSYSDRLTNISEENAMADQQQNFENHTRFVPSYQFVAGPIFLLNLAWATFGLFNEFSFESTIRLLVAIALIILFIFARLFALKVQDRVIRLEMRLRMRELLPGDLQERVNDFTPTQMVGLRFASDAELPALARKVLEDNITAATPIKELVNDWQGDHLRV
;
A
#
# COMPACT_ATOMS: atom_id res chain seq x y z
N MET A 1 36.44 33.52 12.30
CA MET A 1 35.48 33.12 13.36
C MET A 1 34.00 33.17 12.90
N ILE A 2 33.71 33.18 11.59
CA ILE A 2 32.33 33.37 11.06
C ILE A 2 31.73 32.05 10.52
N GLY A 3 32.57 31.05 10.20
CA GLY A 3 32.14 29.76 9.64
C GLY A 3 31.46 28.81 10.62
N LEU A 4 31.74 28.88 11.93
CA LEU A 4 31.08 28.00 12.91
C LEU A 4 29.61 28.37 13.14
N GLN A 5 29.27 29.66 13.07
CA GLN A 5 27.91 30.15 13.29
C GLN A 5 26.97 29.76 12.14
N ILE A 6 27.48 29.77 10.89
CA ILE A 6 26.71 29.45 9.68
C ILE A 6 26.42 27.94 9.59
N VAL A 7 27.39 27.09 9.97
CA VAL A 7 27.21 25.64 9.98
C VAL A 7 26.22 25.21 11.07
N HIS A 8 26.24 25.86 12.23
CA HIS A 8 25.28 25.58 13.31
C HIS A 8 23.84 25.97 12.93
N TYR A 9 23.67 27.10 12.23
CA TYR A 9 22.35 27.56 11.74
C TYR A 9 21.78 26.60 10.69
N SER A 10 22.59 26.19 9.71
CA SER A 10 22.17 25.21 8.70
C SER A 10 21.88 23.82 9.28
N TYR A 11 22.54 23.44 10.37
CA TYR A 11 22.30 22.15 11.02
C TYR A 11 20.99 22.15 11.83
N SER A 12 20.69 23.22 12.59
CA SER A 12 19.41 23.28 13.31
C SER A 12 18.23 23.35 12.36
N ASP A 13 18.33 24.12 11.27
CA ASP A 13 17.26 24.24 10.27
C ASP A 13 17.02 22.91 9.51
N ARG A 14 18.07 22.10 9.36
CA ARG A 14 17.94 20.76 8.77
C ARG A 14 17.29 19.79 9.74
N LEU A 15 17.61 19.88 11.03
CA LEU A 15 16.97 19.07 12.07
C LEU A 15 15.50 19.46 12.28
N THR A 16 15.16 20.75 12.21
CA THR A 16 13.77 21.20 12.28
C THR A 16 12.98 20.74 11.07
N ASN A 17 13.50 20.89 9.85
CA ASN A 17 12.84 20.36 8.65
C ASN A 17 12.67 18.84 8.69
N ILE A 18 13.67 18.08 9.16
CA ILE A 18 13.54 16.62 9.34
C ILE A 18 12.50 16.30 10.41
N SER A 19 12.45 17.06 11.52
CA SER A 19 11.44 16.87 12.56
C SER A 19 10.03 17.25 12.10
N GLU A 20 9.90 18.28 11.26
CA GLU A 20 8.62 18.72 10.69
C GLU A 20 8.15 17.76 9.59
N GLU A 21 9.05 17.24 8.76
CA GLU A 21 8.77 16.17 7.78
C GLU A 21 8.33 14.88 8.48
N ASN A 22 9.01 14.50 9.56
CA ASN A 22 8.62 13.36 10.40
C ASN A 22 7.30 13.61 11.15
N ALA A 23 7.04 14.84 11.62
CA ALA A 23 5.78 15.20 12.29
C ALA A 23 4.60 15.34 11.32
N MET A 24 4.84 15.70 10.05
CA MET A 24 3.83 15.70 8.98
C MET A 24 3.54 14.28 8.47
N ALA A 25 4.53 13.36 8.56
CA ALA A 25 4.32 11.93 8.37
C ALA A 25 3.52 11.29 9.52
N ASP A 26 3.48 11.94 10.69
CA ASP A 26 2.76 11.53 11.90
C ASP A 26 1.25 11.89 11.88
N GLN A 27 0.63 11.95 10.69
CA GLN A 27 -0.81 11.70 10.62
C GLN A 27 -1.01 10.23 10.95
N GLN A 28 -1.15 9.96 12.25
CA GLN A 28 -1.34 8.65 12.86
C GLN A 28 -2.32 7.82 12.02
N GLN A 29 -1.79 6.99 11.14
CA GLN A 29 -2.61 6.04 10.40
C GLN A 29 -3.25 5.15 11.46
N ASN A 30 -4.56 4.96 11.37
CA ASN A 30 -5.29 4.06 12.24
C ASN A 30 -6.07 3.09 11.34
N PHE A 31 -6.68 2.07 11.94
CA PHE A 31 -7.53 1.10 11.25
C PHE A 31 -8.54 1.75 10.29
N GLU A 32 -9.05 2.93 10.62
CA GLU A 32 -10.03 3.66 9.80
C GLU A 32 -9.42 4.39 8.59
N ASN A 33 -8.14 4.81 8.65
CA ASN A 33 -7.51 5.69 7.64
C ASN A 33 -6.35 5.06 6.86
N HIS A 34 -6.12 3.75 7.01
CA HIS A 34 -4.99 3.05 6.36
C HIS A 34 -5.18 2.81 4.84
N THR A 35 -6.36 3.08 4.28
CA THR A 35 -6.64 2.85 2.85
C THR A 35 -6.32 4.10 2.03
N ARG A 36 -5.23 4.07 1.27
CA ARG A 36 -4.82 5.17 0.41
C ARG A 36 -5.42 5.04 -0.98
N PHE A 37 -6.08 6.09 -1.45
CA PHE A 37 -6.51 6.24 -2.84
C PHE A 37 -5.49 7.12 -3.58
N VAL A 38 -5.22 6.81 -4.86
CA VAL A 38 -4.39 7.64 -5.75
C VAL A 38 -5.35 8.47 -6.61
N PRO A 39 -5.59 9.76 -6.28
CA PRO A 39 -6.72 10.48 -6.86
C PRO A 39 -6.63 10.64 -8.38
N SER A 40 -5.42 10.87 -8.89
CA SER A 40 -5.16 10.97 -10.34
C SER A 40 -5.45 9.66 -11.09
N TYR A 41 -5.21 8.52 -10.48
CA TYR A 41 -5.49 7.22 -11.10
C TYR A 41 -6.98 6.89 -11.07
N GLN A 42 -7.61 7.02 -9.90
CA GLN A 42 -8.99 6.54 -9.69
C GLN A 42 -10.05 7.56 -10.08
N PHE A 43 -9.85 8.83 -9.74
CA PHE A 43 -10.87 9.88 -9.93
C PHE A 43 -10.65 10.73 -11.18
N VAL A 44 -9.49 10.61 -11.84
CA VAL A 44 -9.23 11.29 -13.12
C VAL A 44 -9.15 10.28 -14.26
N ALA A 45 -8.18 9.37 -14.26
CA ALA A 45 -7.99 8.43 -15.36
C ALA A 45 -9.18 7.46 -15.52
N GLY A 46 -9.72 6.93 -14.41
CA GLY A 46 -10.88 6.03 -14.42
C GLY A 46 -12.10 6.61 -15.16
N PRO A 47 -12.64 7.77 -14.74
CA PRO A 47 -13.75 8.42 -15.44
C PRO A 47 -13.46 8.76 -16.90
N ILE A 48 -12.23 9.20 -17.23
CA ILE A 48 -11.84 9.50 -18.62
C ILE A 48 -11.93 8.25 -19.50
N PHE A 49 -11.42 7.11 -19.04
CA PHE A 49 -11.50 5.86 -19.81
C PHE A 49 -12.95 5.36 -19.96
N LEU A 50 -13.78 5.53 -18.93
CA LEU A 50 -15.21 5.19 -19.03
C LEU A 50 -15.94 6.08 -20.02
N LEU A 51 -15.68 7.39 -20.01
CA LEU A 51 -16.24 8.33 -20.98
C LEU A 51 -15.77 7.99 -22.40
N ASN A 52 -14.50 7.63 -22.58
CA ASN A 52 -13.96 7.20 -23.87
C ASN A 52 -14.67 5.93 -24.38
N LEU A 53 -14.90 4.95 -23.51
CA LEU A 53 -15.62 3.72 -23.87
C LEU A 53 -17.09 4.01 -24.24
N ALA A 54 -17.77 4.86 -23.47
CA ALA A 54 -19.15 5.26 -23.75
C ALA A 54 -19.26 6.00 -25.09
N TRP A 55 -18.34 6.93 -25.36
CA TRP A 55 -18.27 7.66 -26.62
C TRP A 55 -17.98 6.74 -27.81
N ALA A 56 -17.02 5.82 -27.68
CA ALA A 56 -16.69 4.86 -28.73
C ALA A 56 -17.87 3.92 -29.03
N THR A 57 -18.59 3.50 -27.99
CA THR A 57 -19.79 2.67 -28.10
C THR A 57 -20.93 3.43 -28.80
N PHE A 58 -21.18 4.68 -28.42
CA PHE A 58 -22.19 5.53 -29.07
C PHE A 58 -21.87 5.75 -30.56
N GLY A 59 -20.60 6.02 -30.88
CA GLY A 59 -20.15 6.19 -32.26
C GLY A 59 -20.37 4.94 -33.12
N LEU A 60 -20.20 3.74 -32.55
CA LEU A 60 -20.47 2.48 -33.24
C LEU A 60 -21.97 2.26 -33.53
N PHE A 61 -22.85 2.68 -32.61
CA PHE A 61 -24.30 2.58 -32.82
C PHE A 61 -24.84 3.59 -33.83
N ASN A 62 -24.24 4.78 -33.94
CA ASN A 62 -24.62 5.76 -34.96
C ASN A 62 -24.12 5.37 -36.36
N GLU A 63 -22.85 4.99 -36.47
CA GLU A 63 -22.23 4.66 -37.75
C GLU A 63 -21.37 3.41 -37.62
N PHE A 64 -21.86 2.31 -38.18
CA PHE A 64 -21.10 1.07 -38.25
C PHE A 64 -20.03 1.18 -39.34
N SER A 65 -18.82 1.53 -38.93
CA SER A 65 -17.65 1.63 -39.79
C SER A 65 -16.45 0.86 -39.21
N PHE A 66 -15.48 0.56 -40.06
CA PHE A 66 -14.21 -0.02 -39.62
C PHE A 66 -13.52 0.86 -38.58
N GLU A 67 -13.56 2.19 -38.78
CA GLU A 67 -13.00 3.16 -37.83
C GLU A 67 -13.72 3.12 -36.47
N SER A 68 -15.05 3.11 -36.45
CA SER A 68 -15.83 3.02 -35.21
C SER A 68 -15.51 1.73 -34.43
N THR A 69 -15.30 0.62 -35.14
CA THR A 69 -14.95 -0.67 -34.54
C THR A 69 -13.55 -0.64 -33.93
N ILE A 70 -12.56 -0.10 -34.65
CA ILE A 70 -11.19 0.07 -34.13
C ILE A 70 -11.18 0.97 -32.90
N ARG A 71 -11.92 2.09 -32.92
CA ARG A 71 -12.05 2.99 -31.75
C ARG A 71 -12.59 2.26 -30.52
N LEU A 72 -13.62 1.41 -30.68
CA LEU A 72 -14.14 0.60 -29.58
C LEU A 72 -13.11 -0.42 -29.06
N LEU A 73 -12.39 -1.11 -29.95
CA LEU A 73 -11.35 -2.06 -29.56
C LEU A 73 -10.22 -1.39 -28.78
N VAL A 74 -9.79 -0.20 -29.20
CA VAL A 74 -8.79 0.59 -28.47
C VAL A 74 -9.32 1.02 -27.10
N ALA A 75 -10.57 1.48 -27.01
CA ALA A 75 -11.18 1.84 -25.73
C ALA A 75 -11.23 0.65 -24.75
N ILE A 76 -11.60 -0.54 -25.24
CA ILE A 76 -11.57 -1.78 -24.44
C ILE A 76 -10.13 -2.12 -24.01
N ALA A 77 -9.16 -2.03 -24.92
CA ALA A 77 -7.76 -2.29 -24.61
C ALA A 77 -7.22 -1.34 -23.52
N LEU A 78 -7.61 -0.07 -23.53
CA LEU A 78 -7.23 0.89 -22.50
C LEU A 78 -7.82 0.55 -21.13
N ILE A 79 -9.08 0.08 -21.07
CA ILE A 79 -9.71 -0.39 -19.83
C ILE A 79 -8.97 -1.62 -19.28
N ILE A 80 -8.65 -2.59 -20.15
CA ILE A 80 -7.86 -3.76 -19.76
C ILE A 80 -6.50 -3.31 -19.22
N LEU A 81 -5.80 -2.43 -19.93
CA LEU A 81 -4.51 -1.89 -19.50
C LEU A 81 -4.60 -1.22 -18.12
N PHE A 82 -5.63 -0.40 -17.90
CA PHE A 82 -5.88 0.26 -16.61
C PHE A 82 -6.13 -0.75 -15.48
N ILE A 83 -6.90 -1.81 -15.71
CA ILE A 83 -7.14 -2.83 -14.68
C ILE A 83 -5.85 -3.59 -14.38
N PHE A 84 -5.15 -4.07 -15.42
CA PHE A 84 -3.96 -4.89 -15.25
C PHE A 84 -2.76 -4.12 -14.68
N ALA A 85 -2.61 -2.84 -15.00
CA ALA A 85 -1.59 -1.99 -14.38
C ALA A 85 -1.74 -1.97 -12.85
N ARG A 86 -2.97 -1.86 -12.34
CA ARG A 86 -3.25 -1.92 -10.90
C ARG A 86 -2.99 -3.31 -10.32
N LEU A 87 -3.46 -4.37 -10.98
CA LEU A 87 -3.26 -5.74 -10.52
C LEU A 87 -1.79 -6.14 -10.45
N PHE A 88 -0.99 -5.74 -11.44
CA PHE A 88 0.44 -6.02 -11.45
C PHE A 88 1.18 -5.29 -10.34
N ALA A 89 0.88 -4.00 -10.11
CA ALA A 89 1.44 -3.24 -9.00
C ALA A 89 1.11 -3.88 -7.64
N LEU A 90 -0.16 -4.23 -7.41
CA LEU A 90 -0.60 -4.90 -6.17
C LEU A 90 0.09 -6.26 -5.98
N LYS A 91 0.21 -7.06 -7.04
CA LYS A 91 0.87 -8.37 -6.96
C LYS A 91 2.35 -8.26 -6.63
N VAL A 92 3.04 -7.24 -7.14
CA VAL A 92 4.44 -6.96 -6.78
C VAL A 92 4.53 -6.52 -5.32
N GLN A 93 3.66 -5.59 -4.89
CA GLN A 93 3.61 -5.15 -3.48
C GLN A 93 3.36 -6.33 -2.53
N ASP A 94 2.40 -7.22 -2.82
CA ASP A 94 2.11 -8.38 -1.96
C ASP A 94 3.29 -9.37 -1.86
N ARG A 95 4.13 -9.45 -2.91
CA ARG A 95 5.37 -10.25 -2.87
C ARG A 95 6.44 -9.58 -2.02
N VAL A 96 6.59 -8.26 -2.13
CA VAL A 96 7.54 -7.48 -1.32
C VAL A 96 7.15 -7.51 0.15
N ILE A 97 5.88 -7.24 0.48
CA ILE A 97 5.36 -7.29 1.86
C ILE A 97 5.62 -8.66 2.49
N ARG A 98 5.38 -9.74 1.74
CA ARG A 98 5.66 -11.10 2.23
C ARG A 98 7.14 -11.32 2.53
N LEU A 99 8.03 -10.80 1.68
CA LEU A 99 9.46 -10.93 1.89
C LEU A 99 9.92 -10.12 3.11
N GLU A 100 9.51 -8.86 3.18
CA GLU A 100 9.80 -7.94 4.28
C GLU A 100 9.30 -8.50 5.62
N MET A 101 8.03 -8.91 5.68
CA MET A 101 7.47 -9.51 6.89
C MET A 101 8.17 -10.79 7.29
N ARG A 102 8.58 -11.64 6.34
CA ARG A 102 9.37 -12.84 6.66
C ARG A 102 10.74 -12.52 7.23
N LEU A 103 11.41 -11.47 6.74
CA LEU A 103 12.69 -11.03 7.27
C LEU A 103 12.52 -10.45 8.69
N ARG A 104 11.59 -9.51 8.85
CA ARG A 104 11.24 -8.89 10.14
C ARG A 104 10.84 -9.93 11.18
N MET A 105 10.02 -10.91 10.80
CA MET A 105 9.64 -12.03 11.66
C MET A 105 10.83 -12.91 12.06
N ARG A 106 11.78 -13.19 11.15
CA ARG A 106 12.98 -13.97 11.50
C ARG A 106 13.90 -13.26 12.48
N GLU A 107 13.93 -11.93 12.44
CA GLU A 107 14.76 -11.12 13.33
C GLU A 107 14.12 -10.94 14.71
N LEU A 108 12.79 -10.80 14.77
CA LEU A 108 12.08 -10.44 16.00
C LEU A 108 11.42 -11.62 16.72
N LEU A 109 11.06 -12.70 16.02
CA LEU A 109 10.37 -13.82 16.66
C LEU A 109 11.32 -14.67 17.50
N PRO A 110 10.87 -15.20 18.64
CA PRO A 110 11.59 -16.23 19.38
C PRO A 110 11.68 -17.53 18.55
N GLY A 111 12.69 -18.36 18.85
CA GLY A 111 13.04 -19.53 18.03
C GLY A 111 11.90 -20.54 17.81
N ASP A 112 10.95 -20.65 18.75
CA ASP A 112 9.77 -21.51 18.62
C ASP A 112 8.79 -21.05 17.54
N LEU A 113 8.68 -19.73 17.31
CA LEU A 113 7.86 -19.15 16.25
C LEU A 113 8.61 -19.00 14.92
N GLN A 114 9.95 -18.94 14.95
CA GLN A 114 10.77 -18.82 13.74
C GLN A 114 10.58 -20.01 12.77
N GLU A 115 10.45 -21.23 13.30
CA GLU A 115 10.19 -22.42 12.49
C GLU A 115 8.83 -22.37 11.79
N ARG A 116 7.87 -21.66 12.39
CA ARG A 116 6.49 -21.52 11.93
C ARG A 116 6.24 -20.28 11.07
N VAL A 117 7.28 -19.51 10.74
CA VAL A 117 7.14 -18.30 9.89
C VAL A 117 6.50 -18.59 8.53
N ASN A 118 6.66 -19.81 8.01
CA ASN A 118 6.06 -20.22 6.74
C ASN A 118 4.57 -20.58 6.86
N ASP A 119 4.05 -20.79 8.07
CA ASP A 119 2.64 -21.11 8.32
C ASP A 119 1.74 -19.87 8.15
N PHE A 120 2.31 -18.67 8.28
CA PHE A 120 1.57 -17.43 8.10
C PHE A 120 1.16 -17.23 6.64
N THR A 121 -0.13 -17.00 6.45
CA THR A 121 -0.71 -16.63 5.17
C THR A 121 -0.36 -15.18 4.82
N PRO A 122 -0.38 -14.80 3.53
CA PRO A 122 -0.12 -13.43 3.10
C PRO A 122 -1.09 -12.42 3.73
N THR A 123 -2.35 -12.83 3.90
CA THR A 123 -3.39 -12.04 4.53
C THR A 123 -3.06 -11.72 5.99
N GLN A 124 -2.59 -12.72 6.74
CA GLN A 124 -2.15 -12.51 8.13
C GLN A 124 -0.93 -11.58 8.20
N MET A 125 0.05 -11.77 7.31
CA MET A 125 1.23 -10.89 7.23
C MET A 125 0.84 -9.43 6.93
N VAL A 126 -0.18 -9.20 6.09
CA VAL A 126 -0.70 -7.86 5.78
C VAL A 126 -1.38 -7.22 7.00
N GLY A 127 -1.98 -8.00 7.90
CA GLY A 127 -2.49 -7.49 9.18
C GLY A 127 -1.37 -7.17 10.16
N LEU A 128 -0.44 -8.10 10.33
CA LEU A 128 0.67 -8.00 11.29
C LEU A 128 1.68 -6.89 10.97
N ARG A 129 1.77 -6.44 9.72
CA ARG A 129 2.73 -5.41 9.32
C ARG A 129 2.57 -4.08 10.08
N PHE A 130 1.36 -3.79 10.53
CA PHE A 130 1.04 -2.56 11.24
C PHE A 130 1.38 -2.62 12.74
N ALA A 131 1.72 -3.80 13.26
CA ALA A 131 2.16 -3.97 14.64
C ALA A 131 3.57 -3.41 14.84
N SER A 132 3.88 -2.87 16.01
CA SER A 132 5.25 -2.46 16.37
C SER A 132 6.16 -3.67 16.65
N ASP A 133 7.47 -3.47 16.58
CA ASP A 133 8.45 -4.55 16.78
C ASP A 133 8.34 -5.19 18.16
N ALA A 134 7.92 -4.42 19.17
CA ALA A 134 7.77 -4.89 20.54
C ALA A 134 6.57 -5.83 20.71
N GLU A 135 5.44 -5.56 20.04
CA GLU A 135 4.22 -6.37 20.17
C GLU A 135 4.10 -7.48 19.12
N LEU A 136 4.87 -7.41 18.03
CA LEU A 136 4.83 -8.37 16.92
C LEU A 136 4.95 -9.85 17.37
N PRO A 137 5.88 -10.24 18.27
CA PRO A 137 6.00 -11.64 18.67
C PRO A 137 4.79 -12.17 19.46
N ALA A 138 4.24 -11.35 20.35
CA ALA A 138 3.06 -11.69 21.13
C ALA A 138 1.81 -11.79 20.24
N LEU A 139 1.65 -10.86 19.29
CA LEU A 139 0.54 -10.85 18.36
C LEU A 139 0.63 -12.01 17.37
N ALA A 140 1.82 -12.32 16.85
CA ALA A 140 2.05 -13.45 15.96
C ALA A 140 1.69 -14.79 16.62
N ARG A 141 2.05 -14.97 17.90
CA ARG A 141 1.64 -16.14 18.69
C ARG A 141 0.13 -16.25 18.78
N LYS A 142 -0.54 -15.16 19.16
CA LYS A 142 -2.00 -15.10 19.28
C LYS A 142 -2.70 -15.42 17.96
N VAL A 143 -2.21 -14.90 16.83
CA VAL A 143 -2.77 -15.18 15.51
C VAL A 143 -2.73 -16.67 15.16
N LEU A 144 -1.65 -17.37 15.54
CA LEU A 144 -1.52 -18.80 15.33
C LEU A 144 -2.34 -19.64 16.31
N GLU A 145 -2.42 -19.23 17.58
CA GLU A 145 -3.19 -19.93 18.62
C GLU A 145 -4.71 -19.80 18.37
N ASP A 146 -5.17 -18.58 18.08
CA ASP A 146 -6.58 -18.27 17.82
C ASP A 146 -7.00 -18.60 16.37
N ASN A 147 -6.09 -19.12 15.54
CA ASN A 147 -6.32 -19.46 14.12
C ASN A 147 -6.98 -18.31 13.31
N ILE A 148 -6.53 -17.08 13.55
CA ILE A 148 -7.11 -15.89 12.91
C ILE A 148 -6.66 -15.84 11.45
N THR A 149 -7.57 -16.11 10.51
CA THR A 149 -7.24 -16.18 9.07
C THR A 149 -7.39 -14.84 8.35
N ALA A 150 -8.23 -13.93 8.87
CA ALA A 150 -8.51 -12.64 8.26
C ALA A 150 -7.55 -11.53 8.75
N ALA A 151 -7.25 -10.57 7.88
CA ALA A 151 -6.38 -9.43 8.25
C ALA A 151 -7.09 -8.43 9.18
N THR A 152 -8.41 -8.29 9.04
CA THR A 152 -9.19 -7.29 9.78
C THR A 152 -9.13 -7.49 11.30
N PRO A 153 -9.43 -8.68 11.85
CA PRO A 153 -9.32 -8.90 13.29
C PRO A 153 -7.89 -8.72 13.83
N ILE A 154 -6.87 -8.99 13.01
CA ILE A 154 -5.47 -8.79 13.39
C ILE A 154 -5.18 -7.29 13.55
N LYS A 155 -5.65 -6.46 12.62
CA LYS A 155 -5.49 -5.01 12.70
C LYS A 155 -6.19 -4.40 13.91
N GLU A 156 -7.33 -4.95 14.32
CA GLU A 156 -8.05 -4.52 15.54
C GLU A 156 -7.30 -4.87 16.83
N LEU A 157 -6.39 -5.85 16.79
CA LEU A 157 -5.58 -6.28 17.94
C LEU A 157 -4.26 -5.50 18.08
N VAL A 158 -3.91 -4.66 17.10
CA VAL A 158 -2.70 -3.82 17.11
C VAL A 158 -2.93 -2.64 18.05
N ASN A 159 -2.04 -2.47 19.04
CA ASN A 159 -2.14 -1.35 19.98
C ASN A 159 -1.20 -0.21 19.59
N ASP A 160 -0.02 -0.54 19.06
CA ASP A 160 0.99 0.42 18.62
C ASP A 160 1.11 0.37 17.09
N TRP A 161 0.31 1.21 16.43
CA TRP A 161 0.14 1.19 14.99
C TRP A 161 1.29 1.91 14.26
N GLN A 162 2.01 1.15 13.44
CA GLN A 162 3.05 1.64 12.55
C GLN A 162 2.49 1.81 11.13
N GLY A 163 2.30 3.07 10.70
CA GLY A 163 1.73 3.42 9.41
C GLY A 163 2.56 2.93 8.22
N ASP A 164 1.89 2.40 7.19
CA ASP A 164 2.53 2.06 5.91
C ASP A 164 2.15 3.12 4.86
N HIS A 165 2.97 4.15 4.77
CA HIS A 165 2.76 5.28 3.87
C HIS A 165 3.23 4.99 2.43
N LEU A 166 3.96 3.89 2.21
CA LEU A 166 4.52 3.53 0.89
C LEU A 166 3.52 2.79 0.01
N ARG A 167 2.41 2.30 0.58
CA ARG A 167 1.34 1.67 -0.18
C ARG A 167 0.43 2.71 -0.84
N VAL A 168 0.24 2.54 -2.15
CA VAL A 168 -0.67 3.30 -3.03
C VAL A 168 -1.72 2.41 -3.62
#